data_AF-A0A2E5KF70-F1
#
_entry.id   AF-A0A2E5KF70-F1
#
_cell.length_a   1.000
_cell.length_b   1.000
_cell.length_c   1.000
_cell.angle_alpha   90.00
_cell.angle_beta   90.00
_cell.angle_gamma   90.00
#
_symmetry.space_group_name_H-M   'P 1'
#
loop_
_entity.id
_entity.type
_entity.pdbx_description
1 polymer ?
#
loop_
_entity_poly.entity_id
_entity_poly.type
_entity_poly.pdbx_seq_one_letter_code
_entity_poly.pdbx_strand_id
1 'polypeptide(L)'
;EWEFFVDTVAHRGGMISSGGVVYWNGFDGKLRAVATDNGELLHTFNLGSALDTQPSIGQDSNGKTLLLQSFGGRGLTSQNPPLRGSVPGAIMAFGLPDELPEAISREVEVREVIVTEEVEVETISPISYITIGLGVVLIVVSGVLFTRSRQATA
;
A
#
# COMPACT_ATOMS: atom_id res chain seq x y z
N GLU A 1 -4.17 0.06 2.49
CA GLU A 1 -3.71 1.23 1.71
C GLU A 1 -2.58 0.76 0.81
N TRP A 2 -2.58 1.16 -0.45
CA TRP A 2 -1.58 0.76 -1.44
C TRP A 2 -1.21 1.95 -2.32
N GLU A 3 -0.04 1.86 -2.95
CA GLU A 3 0.44 2.86 -3.89
C GLU A 3 0.70 2.20 -5.26
N PHE A 4 0.26 2.86 -6.32
CA PHE A 4 0.61 2.50 -7.70
C PHE A 4 1.41 3.64 -8.31
N PHE A 5 2.72 3.45 -8.42
CA PHE A 5 3.63 4.49 -8.85
C PHE A 5 3.85 4.47 -10.37
N VAL A 6 3.78 5.66 -10.99
CA VAL A 6 4.14 5.88 -12.40
C VAL A 6 5.17 7.01 -12.45
N ASP A 7 6.39 6.67 -12.86
CA ASP A 7 7.57 7.54 -12.78
C ASP A 7 7.84 8.34 -14.06
N THR A 8 7.17 7.99 -15.17
CA THR A 8 7.51 8.51 -16.49
C THR A 8 6.85 9.84 -16.83
N VAL A 9 5.65 10.11 -16.32
CA VAL A 9 4.82 11.24 -16.74
C VAL A 9 3.95 11.81 -15.63
N ALA A 10 3.69 13.12 -15.68
CA ALA A 10 2.69 13.75 -14.83
C ALA A 10 1.28 13.24 -15.18
N HIS A 11 0.45 13.00 -14.16
CA HIS A 11 -0.95 12.68 -14.38
C HIS A 11 -1.70 13.88 -14.95
N ARG A 12 -2.48 13.63 -16.00
CA ARG A 12 -3.40 14.60 -16.61
C ARG A 12 -4.67 13.88 -17.02
N GLY A 13 -5.81 14.55 -16.90
CA GLY A 13 -7.12 13.92 -17.11
C GLY A 13 -7.73 13.47 -15.79
N GLY A 14 -8.20 12.23 -15.73
CA GLY A 14 -8.85 11.71 -14.53
C GLY A 14 -8.90 10.19 -14.50
N MET A 15 -9.03 9.65 -13.30
CA MET A 15 -9.24 8.22 -13.08
C MET A 15 -10.73 7.92 -12.88
N ILE A 16 -11.14 6.69 -13.17
CA ILE A 16 -12.45 6.16 -12.78
C ILE A 16 -12.26 4.83 -12.07
N SER A 17 -13.18 4.47 -11.18
CA SER A 17 -13.18 3.18 -10.51
C SER A 17 -14.55 2.52 -10.67
N SER A 18 -14.57 1.25 -11.08
CA SER A 18 -15.78 0.44 -11.21
C SER A 18 -15.43 -1.04 -11.22
N GLY A 19 -16.29 -1.88 -10.61
CA GLY A 19 -16.14 -3.34 -10.64
C GLY A 19 -14.84 -3.86 -10.02
N GLY A 20 -14.30 -3.17 -9.01
CA GLY A 20 -13.03 -3.55 -8.37
C GLY A 20 -11.78 -3.15 -9.16
N VAL A 21 -11.93 -2.31 -10.19
CA VAL A 21 -10.82 -1.87 -11.05
C VAL A 21 -10.79 -0.35 -11.14
N VAL A 22 -9.61 0.23 -10.91
CA VAL A 22 -9.29 1.62 -11.25
C VAL A 22 -8.75 1.66 -12.66
N TYR A 23 -9.35 2.49 -13.51
CA TYR A 23 -8.83 2.82 -14.83
C TYR A 23 -8.14 4.17 -14.78
N TRP A 24 -6.84 4.16 -15.08
CA TRP A 24 -5.98 5.34 -15.02
C TRP A 24 -5.36 5.64 -16.38
N ASN A 25 -5.64 6.83 -16.91
CA ASN A 25 -5.06 7.30 -18.16
C ASN A 25 -3.70 7.97 -17.90
N GLY A 26 -2.69 7.56 -18.67
CA GLY A 26 -1.34 8.10 -18.59
C GLY A 26 -0.98 8.98 -19.78
N PHE A 27 -0.28 10.07 -19.50
CA PHE A 27 0.29 10.94 -20.53
C PHE A 27 1.41 10.25 -21.35
N ASP A 28 1.83 9.05 -20.92
CA ASP A 28 2.73 8.15 -21.63
C ASP A 28 2.01 7.29 -22.70
N GLY A 29 0.72 7.56 -22.91
CA GLY A 29 -0.09 6.93 -23.95
C GLY A 29 -0.62 5.55 -23.59
N LYS A 30 -0.69 5.27 -22.29
CA LYS A 30 -1.14 3.99 -21.74
C LYS A 30 -2.34 4.20 -20.83
N LEU A 31 -3.40 3.43 -21.05
CA LEU A 31 -4.50 3.28 -20.10
C LEU A 31 -4.25 2.03 -19.28
N ARG A 32 -4.30 2.14 -17.95
CA ARG A 32 -3.99 1.05 -17.02
C ARG A 32 -5.24 0.65 -16.26
N ALA A 33 -5.45 -0.65 -16.14
CA ALA A 33 -6.44 -1.25 -15.25
C ALA A 33 -5.70 -1.77 -14.00
N VAL A 34 -6.04 -1.22 -12.84
CA VAL A 34 -5.37 -1.50 -11.57
C VAL A 34 -6.41 -2.03 -10.57
N ALA A 35 -6.11 -3.12 -9.89
CA ALA A 35 -7.02 -3.71 -8.91
C ALA A 35 -7.19 -2.78 -7.70
N THR A 36 -8.43 -2.58 -7.24
CA THR A 36 -8.72 -1.65 -6.13
C THR A 36 -8.31 -2.17 -4.76
N ASP A 37 -8.14 -3.48 -4.61
CA ASP A 37 -7.85 -4.16 -3.35
C ASP A 37 -6.36 -4.07 -2.96
N ASN A 38 -5.46 -4.27 -3.93
CA ASN A 38 -4.02 -4.39 -3.67
C ASN A 38 -3.13 -3.49 -4.56
N GLY A 39 -3.70 -2.77 -5.53
CA GLY A 39 -2.93 -1.94 -6.46
C GLY A 39 -2.22 -2.71 -7.58
N GLU A 40 -2.55 -3.98 -7.78
CA GLU A 40 -1.97 -4.83 -8.83
C GLU A 40 -2.37 -4.33 -10.22
N LEU A 41 -1.39 -4.26 -11.13
CA LEU A 41 -1.65 -3.95 -12.53
C LEU A 41 -2.30 -5.16 -13.22
N LEU A 42 -3.58 -5.07 -13.51
CA LEU A 42 -4.35 -6.12 -14.19
C LEU A 42 -4.13 -6.10 -15.70
N HIS A 43 -4.09 -4.90 -16.31
CA HIS A 43 -3.93 -4.75 -17.75
C HIS A 43 -3.37 -3.39 -18.16
N THR A 44 -2.75 -3.33 -19.34
CA THR A 44 -2.31 -2.09 -19.98
C THR A 44 -2.76 -2.04 -21.43
N PHE A 45 -3.55 -1.02 -21.78
CA PHE A 45 -3.90 -0.69 -23.15
C PHE A 45 -2.91 0.35 -23.68
N ASN A 46 -2.19 0.02 -24.75
CA ASN A 46 -1.24 0.92 -25.39
C ASN A 46 -1.92 1.67 -26.55
N LEU A 47 -2.17 2.96 -26.38
CA LEU A 47 -2.80 3.80 -27.41
C LEU A 47 -1.76 4.63 -28.18
N GLY A 48 -0.50 4.68 -27.72
CA GLY A 48 0.63 5.25 -28.47
C GLY A 48 0.64 6.77 -28.58
N SER A 49 -0.32 7.46 -27.95
CA SER A 49 -0.40 8.91 -27.87
C SER A 49 -0.85 9.32 -26.48
N ALA A 50 -0.31 10.41 -25.97
CA ALA A 50 -0.60 10.91 -24.62
C ALA A 50 -2.11 10.98 -24.35
N LEU A 51 -2.54 10.41 -23.22
CA LEU A 51 -3.93 10.42 -22.76
C LEU A 51 -4.08 11.47 -21.67
N ASP A 52 -4.88 12.51 -21.91
CA ASP A 52 -5.18 13.57 -20.96
C ASP A 52 -6.68 13.76 -20.71
N THR A 53 -7.50 12.83 -21.19
CA THR A 53 -8.94 12.79 -20.99
C THR A 53 -9.30 11.60 -20.11
N GLN A 54 -10.20 11.84 -19.16
CA GLN A 54 -10.73 10.79 -18.29
C GLN A 54 -11.47 9.75 -19.16
N PRO A 55 -11.27 8.44 -18.93
CA PRO A 55 -12.07 7.40 -19.57
C PRO A 55 -13.52 7.41 -19.06
N SER A 56 -14.42 6.81 -19.82
CA SER A 56 -15.82 6.64 -19.44
C SER A 56 -16.24 5.18 -19.56
N ILE A 57 -17.23 4.77 -18.76
CA ILE A 57 -17.88 3.46 -18.90
C ILE A 57 -19.31 3.69 -19.38
N GLY A 58 -19.73 2.96 -20.41
CA GLY A 58 -21.08 3.01 -20.97
C GLY A 58 -21.53 1.65 -21.46
N GLN A 59 -22.70 1.59 -22.09
CA GLN A 59 -23.22 0.39 -22.73
C GLN A 59 -23.56 0.66 -24.19
N ASP A 60 -23.40 -0.34 -25.05
CA ASP A 60 -23.93 -0.30 -26.41
C ASP A 60 -25.45 -0.56 -26.46
N SER A 61 -26.04 -0.57 -27.66
CA SER A 61 -27.47 -0.81 -27.86
C SER A 61 -27.94 -2.20 -27.43
N ASN A 62 -27.02 -3.15 -27.24
CA ASN A 62 -27.31 -4.51 -26.79
C ASN A 62 -27.07 -4.68 -25.28
N GLY A 63 -26.72 -3.59 -24.57
CA GLY A 63 -26.41 -3.63 -23.14
C GLY A 63 -24.98 -4.10 -22.82
N LYS A 64 -24.11 -4.26 -23.82
CA LYS A 64 -22.72 -4.66 -23.58
C LYS A 64 -21.93 -3.49 -22.99
N THR A 65 -21.33 -3.70 -21.83
CA THR A 65 -20.51 -2.69 -21.16
C THR A 65 -19.20 -2.45 -21.93
N LEU A 66 -18.90 -1.17 -22.15
CA LEU A 66 -17.71 -0.70 -22.86
C LEU A 66 -16.97 0.35 -22.03
N LEU A 67 -15.64 0.22 -22.01
CA LEU A 67 -14.72 1.27 -21.58
C LEU A 67 -14.35 2.13 -22.79
N LEU A 68 -14.57 3.43 -22.69
CA LEU A 68 -14.37 4.40 -23.76
C LEU A 68 -13.19 5.31 -23.41
N GLN A 69 -12.23 5.44 -24.32
CA GLN A 69 -11.07 6.32 -24.17
C GLN A 69 -10.83 7.12 -25.45
N SER A 70 -10.83 8.45 -25.35
CA SER A 70 -10.37 9.30 -26.44
C SER A 70 -8.84 9.45 -26.43
N PHE A 71 -8.25 9.59 -27.61
CA PHE A 71 -6.83 9.87 -27.76
C PHE A 71 -6.57 10.68 -29.03
N GLY A 72 -5.39 11.30 -29.13
CA GLY A 72 -5.01 12.11 -30.28
C GLY A 72 -5.73 13.46 -30.34
N GLY A 73 -5.83 14.03 -31.54
CA GLY A 73 -6.52 15.32 -31.78
C GLY A 73 -5.78 16.54 -31.22
N ARG A 74 -4.51 16.40 -30.86
CA ARG A 74 -3.72 17.45 -30.20
C ARG A 74 -3.12 18.43 -31.20
N GLY A 75 -3.20 19.72 -30.89
CA GLY A 75 -2.45 20.76 -31.60
C GLY A 75 -0.96 20.74 -31.24
N LEU A 76 -0.11 21.15 -32.20
CA LEU A 76 1.36 21.14 -32.13
C LEU A 76 1.95 21.84 -30.88
N THR A 77 1.21 22.79 -30.29
CA THR A 77 1.62 23.58 -29.12
C THR A 77 1.36 22.90 -27.78
N SER A 78 0.53 21.85 -27.76
CA SER A 78 0.10 21.15 -26.54
C SER A 78 0.89 19.88 -26.22
N GLN A 79 1.88 19.54 -27.05
CA GLN A 79 2.66 18.31 -26.95
C GLN A 79 4.07 18.59 -26.42
N ASN A 80 4.55 17.71 -25.54
CA ASN A 80 5.97 17.65 -25.14
C ASN A 80 6.81 17.56 -26.44
N PRO A 81 7.95 18.28 -26.60
CA PRO A 81 8.74 18.25 -27.83
C PRO A 81 9.02 16.85 -28.43
N PRO A 82 9.32 15.79 -27.65
CA PRO A 82 9.50 14.44 -28.20
C PRO A 82 8.19 13.74 -28.63
N LEU A 83 7.03 14.28 -28.27
CA LEU A 83 5.69 13.76 -28.60
C LEU A 83 4.96 14.64 -29.64
N ARG A 84 5.69 15.50 -30.37
CA ARG A 84 5.18 16.39 -31.45
C ARG A 84 4.76 15.63 -32.72
N GLY A 85 4.06 14.51 -32.55
CA GLY A 85 3.33 13.85 -33.62
C GLY A 85 1.85 14.20 -33.47
N SER A 86 1.29 14.97 -34.40
CA SER A 86 -0.16 15.17 -34.45
C SER A 86 -0.80 13.85 -34.83
N VAL A 87 -1.31 13.12 -33.83
CA VAL A 87 -2.06 11.89 -34.03
C VAL A 87 -3.53 12.30 -34.25
N PRO A 88 -4.20 11.84 -35.33
CA PRO A 88 -5.63 12.08 -35.51
C PRO A 88 -6.44 11.70 -34.26
N GLY A 89 -7.46 12.49 -33.95
CA GLY A 89 -8.33 12.22 -32.81
C GLY A 89 -9.23 11.01 -33.07
N ALA A 90 -9.36 10.12 -32.10
CA ALA A 90 -10.28 8.99 -32.16
C ALA A 90 -10.78 8.60 -30.75
N ILE A 91 -11.83 7.77 -30.72
CA ILE A 91 -12.35 7.13 -29.51
C ILE A 91 -12.18 5.62 -29.67
N MET A 92 -11.53 4.99 -28.71
CA MET A 92 -11.44 3.53 -28.57
C MET A 92 -12.53 3.03 -27.64
N ALA A 93 -13.13 1.90 -27.97
CA ALA A 93 -14.10 1.20 -27.14
C ALA A 93 -13.62 -0.22 -26.84
N PHE A 94 -13.43 -0.53 -25.57
CA PHE A 94 -12.98 -1.84 -25.09
C PHE A 94 -14.14 -2.54 -24.38
N GLY A 95 -14.46 -3.76 -24.82
CA GLY A 95 -15.45 -4.62 -24.18
C GLY A 95 -14.86 -6.00 -23.91
N LEU A 96 -15.47 -6.73 -22.99
CA LEU A 96 -15.14 -8.14 -22.79
C LEU A 96 -15.56 -8.97 -24.02
N PRO A 97 -14.89 -10.10 -24.29
CA PRO A 97 -15.38 -11.06 -25.28
C PRO A 97 -16.74 -11.62 -24.84
N ASP A 98 -17.52 -12.10 -25.80
CA ASP A 98 -18.85 -12.66 -25.51
C ASP A 98 -18.74 -13.99 -24.74
N GLU A 99 -17.66 -14.73 -24.96
CA GLU A 99 -17.27 -15.91 -24.20
C GLU A 99 -16.00 -15.60 -23.40
N LEU A 100 -16.08 -15.70 -22.07
CA LEU A 100 -14.94 -15.53 -21.19
C LEU A 100 -14.10 -16.82 -21.13
N PRO A 101 -12.77 -16.74 -21.15
CA PRO A 101 -11.93 -17.89 -20.89
C PRO A 101 -12.19 -18.43 -19.47
N GLU A 102 -12.00 -19.73 -19.25
CA GLU A 102 -12.13 -20.32 -17.92
C GLU A 102 -11.22 -19.60 -16.92
N ALA A 103 -11.80 -19.22 -15.78
CA ALA A 103 -11.08 -18.48 -14.76
C ALA A 103 -9.96 -19.35 -14.17
N ILE A 104 -8.71 -18.95 -14.40
CA ILE A 104 -7.56 -19.57 -13.75
C ILE A 104 -7.53 -19.04 -12.32
N SER A 105 -7.99 -19.85 -11.36
CA SER A 105 -7.89 -19.52 -9.94
C SER A 105 -6.41 -19.49 -9.54
N ARG A 106 -5.88 -18.29 -9.27
CA ARG A 106 -4.58 -18.13 -8.63
C ARG A 106 -4.77 -18.31 -7.14
N GLU A 107 -4.46 -19.50 -6.61
CA GLU A 107 -4.36 -19.71 -5.16
C GLU A 107 -3.26 -18.79 -4.62
N VAL A 108 -3.65 -17.80 -3.82
CA VAL A 108 -2.71 -16.95 -3.09
C VAL A 108 -2.32 -17.72 -1.83
N GLU A 109 -1.09 -18.23 -1.78
CA GLU A 109 -0.51 -18.81 -0.55
C GLU A 109 -0.40 -17.69 0.51
N VAL A 110 -1.40 -17.60 1.39
CA VAL A 110 -1.33 -16.74 2.57
C VAL A 110 -0.34 -17.38 3.55
N ARG A 111 0.91 -16.89 3.54
CA ARG A 111 1.87 -17.18 4.61
C ARG A 111 1.51 -16.32 5.81
N GLU A 112 0.87 -16.90 6.82
CA GLU A 112 0.75 -16.28 8.14
C GLU A 112 2.15 -16.14 8.75
N VAL A 113 2.69 -14.92 8.70
CA VAL A 113 3.91 -14.57 9.46
C VAL A 113 3.47 -14.32 10.89
N ILE A 114 3.61 -15.35 11.73
CA ILE A 114 3.43 -15.24 13.19
C ILE A 114 4.59 -14.39 13.71
N VAL A 115 4.38 -13.08 13.81
CA VAL A 115 5.30 -12.16 14.49
C VAL A 115 5.22 -12.48 15.98
N THR A 116 6.21 -13.21 16.46
CA THR A 116 6.36 -13.46 17.90
C THR A 116 7.02 -12.22 18.48
N GLU A 117 6.24 -11.32 19.04
CA GLU A 117 6.74 -10.18 19.81
C GLU A 117 7.35 -10.74 21.11
N GLU A 118 8.67 -10.87 21.15
CA GLU A 118 9.39 -11.20 22.38
C GLU A 118 9.30 -9.99 23.32
N VAL A 119 8.34 -10.02 24.25
CA VAL A 119 8.26 -9.07 25.36
C VAL A 119 9.50 -9.28 26.22
N GLU A 120 10.44 -8.33 26.19
CA GLU A 120 11.59 -8.29 27.10
C GLU A 120 11.08 -8.16 28.54
N VAL A 121 11.04 -9.28 29.26
CA VAL A 121 10.79 -9.28 30.70
C VAL A 121 12.04 -8.71 31.37
N GLU A 122 11.94 -7.51 31.94
CA GLU A 122 13.00 -6.92 32.77
C GLU A 122 13.35 -7.88 33.93
N THR A 123 14.41 -8.65 33.74
CA THR A 123 14.92 -9.55 34.78
C THR A 123 15.71 -8.72 35.79
N ILE A 124 15.14 -8.56 36.99
CA ILE A 124 15.84 -7.93 38.12
C ILE A 124 17.14 -8.70 38.36
N SER A 125 18.27 -8.00 38.24
CA SER A 125 19.58 -8.67 38.27
C SER A 125 19.79 -9.42 39.60
N PRO A 126 20.45 -10.58 39.60
CA PRO A 126 20.75 -11.35 40.82
C PRO A 126 21.49 -10.53 41.89
N ILE A 127 22.21 -9.49 41.48
CA ILE A 127 22.92 -8.58 42.38
C ILE A 127 21.92 -7.84 43.26
N SER A 128 20.75 -7.46 42.74
CA SER A 128 19.71 -6.73 43.48
C SER A 128 19.23 -7.49 44.72
N TYR A 129 19.07 -8.81 44.63
CA TYR A 129 18.70 -9.65 45.77
C TYR A 129 19.78 -9.70 46.85
N ILE A 130 21.05 -9.71 46.46
CA ILE A 130 22.20 -9.69 47.39
C ILE A 130 22.23 -8.35 48.15
N THR A 131 21.99 -7.23 47.45
CA THR A 131 21.96 -5.89 48.07
C THR A 131 20.81 -5.76 49.07
N ILE A 132 19.61 -6.22 48.71
CA ILE A 132 18.43 -6.19 49.59
C ILE A 132 18.67 -7.08 50.82
N GLY A 133 19.20 -8.29 50.63
CA GLY A 133 19.51 -9.21 51.72
C GLY A 133 20.54 -8.66 52.70
N LEU A 134 21.64 -8.09 52.20
CA LEU A 134 22.67 -7.45 53.05
C LEU A 134 22.11 -6.25 53.82
N GLY A 135 21.25 -5.44 53.19
CA GLY A 135 20.60 -4.30 53.84
C GLY A 135 19.74 -4.70 55.03
N VAL A 136 18.92 -5.75 54.89
CA VAL A 136 18.07 -6.24 55.99
C VAL A 136 18.92 -6.77 57.16
N VAL A 137 19.98 -7.52 56.87
CA VAL A 137 20.88 -8.05 57.91
C VAL A 137 21.54 -6.91 58.68
N LEU A 138 22.01 -5.86 58.01
CA LEU A 138 22.62 -4.71 58.67
C LEU A 138 21.64 -3.95 59.58
N ILE A 139 20.38 -3.81 59.16
CA ILE A 139 19.33 -3.19 59.99
C ILE A 139 19.08 -4.02 61.26
N VAL A 140 18.97 -5.34 61.12
CA VAL A 140 18.75 -6.25 62.26
C VAL A 140 19.93 -6.21 63.22
N VAL A 141 21.16 -6.30 62.71
CA VAL A 141 22.37 -6.23 63.55
C VAL A 141 22.46 -4.89 64.28
N SER A 142 22.16 -3.78 63.59
CA SER A 142 22.14 -2.44 64.20
C SER A 142 21.08 -2.35 65.30
N GLY A 143 19.89 -2.90 65.09
CA GLY A 143 18.82 -2.95 66.09
C GLY A 143 19.18 -3.80 67.32
N VAL A 144 19.85 -4.94 67.12
CA VAL A 144 20.32 -5.79 68.22
C VAL A 144 21.45 -5.12 69.01
N LEU A 145 22.41 -4.49 68.33
CA LEU A 145 23.46 -3.73 69.01
C LEU A 145 22.89 -2.56 69.82
N PHE A 146 21.91 -1.85 69.26
CA PHE A 146 21.23 -0.75 69.95
C PHE A 146 20.50 -1.21 71.21
N THR A 147 19.74 -2.32 71.13
CA THR A 147 19.03 -2.87 72.29
C THR A 147 19.97 -3.41 73.37
N ARG A 148 21.07 -4.08 72.99
CA ARG A 148 22.11 -4.52 73.95
C ARG A 148 22.83 -3.34 74.61
N SER A 149 23.11 -2.27 73.86
CA SER A 149 23.76 -1.08 74.42
C SER A 149 22.94 -0.39 75.52
N ARG A 150 21.60 -0.49 75.46
CA ARG A 150 20.70 0.07 76.48
C ARG A 150 20.53 -0.81 77.72
N GLN A 151 20.74 -2.13 77.61
CA GLN A 151 20.67 -3.04 78.76
C GLN A 151 21.90 -2.98 79.66
N ALA A 152 23.04 -2.49 79.15
CA ALA A 152 24.26 -2.31 79.93
C ALA A 152 24.26 -1.03 80.81
N THR A 153 23.23 -0.19 80.72
CA THR A 153 23.13 1.11 81.41
C THR A 153 21.97 1.20 82.42
N ALA A 154 21.40 0.06 82.83
CA ALA A 154 20.39 -0.04 83.88
C ALA A 154 20.96 -0.68 85.14
#